data_AF-A0A6C1U3T2-F1
#
_entry.id   AF-A0A6C1U3T2-F1
#
_cell.length_a   1.000
_cell.length_b   1.000
_cell.length_c   1.000
_cell.angle_alpha   90.00
_cell.angle_beta   90.00
_cell.angle_gamma   90.00
#
_symmetry.space_group_name_H-M   'P 1'
#
loop_
_entity.id
_entity.type
_entity.pdbx_description
1 polymer ?
#
loop_
_entity_poly.entity_id
_entity_poly.type
_entity_poly.pdbx_seq_one_letter_code
_entity_poly.pdbx_strand_id
1 'polypeptide(L)'
;MTDNKLTVWQSIEVLTKAILNMQKKLSLIKNIASDQDVTLEKGKELLSGIYEANFKLNKTINIATLPKIGYHMLNDELVVRNHITEEEIKIPRDFHYLKVVNSSSNDDYQLTFCNFLGNEFFEHKKYDSQYSGVSGEYKFVDFGSVKKTHNLKFKEYVGHAPKFFAAEGPIEPGSQNHVIDLFRLVKDGKGSKVGALADEFGYFDDQNKLHYYNYHKSAESNIYNPENFSVKMINVDVSKIDKFYLIAEQGDIIIHPILENLDIF
;
A
#
# COMPACT_ATOMS: atom_id res chain seq x y z
N MET A 1 52.91 -13.98 -2.12
CA MET A 1 52.38 -13.24 -0.97
C MET A 1 51.69 -12.00 -1.52
N THR A 2 50.38 -12.07 -1.66
CA THR A 2 49.54 -10.97 -2.14
C THR A 2 48.45 -10.76 -1.11
N ASP A 3 48.34 -9.52 -0.67
CA ASP A 3 47.61 -9.06 0.51
C ASP A 3 46.11 -9.37 0.46
N ASN A 4 45.70 -10.49 1.06
CA ASN A 4 44.32 -10.76 1.47
C ASN A 4 43.86 -9.89 2.66
N LYS A 5 44.69 -8.94 3.12
CA LYS A 5 44.34 -8.04 4.23
C LYS A 5 43.55 -6.80 3.78
N LEU A 6 43.58 -6.41 2.50
CA LEU A 6 42.87 -5.21 2.03
C LEU A 6 41.35 -5.42 1.88
N THR A 7 40.91 -6.62 1.49
CA THR A 7 39.49 -6.98 1.34
C THR A 7 38.78 -7.14 2.68
N VAL A 8 39.49 -7.60 3.71
CA VAL A 8 38.93 -7.70 5.07
C VAL A 8 38.73 -6.30 5.67
N TRP A 9 39.67 -5.37 5.47
CA TRP A 9 39.52 -4.00 5.96
C TRP A 9 38.45 -3.19 5.22
N GLN A 10 38.30 -3.33 3.90
CA GLN A 10 37.17 -2.75 3.17
C GLN A 10 35.84 -3.34 3.62
N SER A 11 35.79 -4.66 3.86
CA SER A 11 34.60 -5.31 4.41
C SER A 11 34.28 -4.81 5.81
N ILE A 12 35.27 -4.64 6.68
CA ILE A 12 35.10 -4.09 8.03
C ILE A 12 34.68 -2.62 7.97
N GLU A 13 35.23 -1.79 7.07
CA GLU A 13 34.86 -0.38 6.95
C GLU A 13 33.43 -0.21 6.41
N VAL A 14 33.03 -1.05 5.45
CA VAL A 14 31.64 -1.12 4.95
C VAL A 14 30.70 -1.64 6.03
N LEU A 15 31.07 -2.69 6.77
CA LEU A 15 30.29 -3.21 7.89
C LEU A 15 30.18 -2.17 9.01
N THR A 16 31.26 -1.44 9.30
CA THR A 16 31.33 -0.42 10.35
C THR A 16 30.51 0.80 9.95
N LYS A 17 30.54 1.24 8.69
CA LYS A 17 29.63 2.29 8.17
C LYS A 17 28.18 1.83 8.18
N ALA A 18 27.90 0.57 7.84
CA ALA A 18 26.55 0.00 7.92
C ALA A 18 26.06 -0.09 9.37
N ILE A 19 26.92 -0.52 10.30
CA ILE A 19 26.64 -0.58 11.74
C ILE A 19 26.50 0.83 12.32
N LEU A 20 27.31 1.81 11.92
CA LEU A 20 27.17 3.20 12.35
C LEU A 20 25.91 3.86 11.77
N ASN A 21 25.53 3.55 10.53
CA ASN A 21 24.26 3.98 9.96
C ASN A 21 23.07 3.31 10.66
N MET A 22 23.18 2.01 10.98
CA MET A 22 22.19 1.30 11.80
C MET A 22 22.14 1.86 13.21
N GLN A 23 23.27 2.21 13.84
CA GLN A 23 23.32 2.80 15.17
C GLN A 23 22.80 4.24 15.18
N LYS A 24 23.05 5.03 14.14
CA LYS A 24 22.43 6.36 13.96
C LYS A 24 20.91 6.24 13.77
N LYS A 25 20.46 5.28 12.96
CA LYS A 25 19.03 4.95 12.77
C LYS A 25 18.40 4.42 14.07
N LEU A 26 19.09 3.54 14.81
CA LEU A 26 18.67 3.03 16.11
C LEU A 26 18.71 4.09 17.21
N SER A 27 19.60 5.09 17.15
CA SER A 27 19.58 6.24 18.08
C SER A 27 18.47 7.22 17.77
N LEU A 28 18.04 7.32 16.50
CA LEU A 28 16.80 8.00 16.10
C LEU A 28 15.57 7.25 16.63
N ILE A 29 15.61 5.92 16.72
CA ILE A 29 14.52 5.04 17.20
C ILE A 29 14.47 4.93 18.73
N LYS A 30 15.61 4.89 19.45
CA LYS A 30 15.63 4.85 20.93
C LYS A 30 15.13 6.14 21.59
N ASN A 31 14.98 7.21 20.80
CA ASN A 31 14.34 8.46 21.16
C ASN A 31 13.00 8.63 20.41
N ILE A 32 12.16 7.59 20.31
CA ILE A 32 10.72 7.78 20.02
C ILE A 32 10.11 8.45 21.26
N ALA A 33 10.38 9.76 21.39
CA ALA A 33 9.68 10.63 22.30
C ALA A 33 8.32 11.01 21.68
N SER A 34 7.41 11.48 22.52
CA SER A 34 6.03 11.83 22.19
C SER A 34 5.87 13.04 21.24
N ASP A 35 6.95 13.47 20.59
CA ASP A 35 7.13 14.72 19.85
C ASP A 35 7.57 14.53 18.39
N GLN A 36 7.45 13.32 17.83
CA GLN A 36 7.67 13.11 16.38
C GLN A 36 6.55 13.73 15.54
N ASP A 37 6.95 14.53 14.55
CA ASP A 37 6.05 15.23 13.63
C ASP A 37 5.89 14.41 12.35
N VAL A 38 4.67 14.00 12.04
CA VAL A 38 4.34 13.36 10.75
C VAL A 38 3.55 14.36 9.93
N THR A 39 4.12 14.78 8.81
CA THR A 39 3.54 15.77 7.91
C THR A 39 3.11 15.13 6.59
N LEU A 40 2.07 15.68 5.99
CA LEU A 40 1.66 15.35 4.63
C LEU A 40 2.22 16.42 3.68
N GLU A 41 3.12 16.02 2.79
CA GLU A 41 3.89 16.93 1.96
C GLU A 41 3.87 16.56 0.48
N LYS A 42 4.04 17.59 -0.35
CA LYS A 42 4.19 17.45 -1.80
C LYS A 42 5.50 16.71 -2.13
N GLY A 43 5.37 15.65 -2.93
CA GLY A 43 6.48 14.86 -3.46
C GLY A 43 6.88 15.25 -4.88
N LYS A 44 7.41 14.29 -5.62
CA LYS A 44 7.78 14.49 -7.03
C LYS A 44 6.54 14.65 -7.91
N GLU A 45 6.73 15.30 -9.05
CA GLU A 45 5.72 15.37 -10.09
C GLU A 45 5.51 13.98 -10.72
N LEU A 46 4.24 13.62 -10.95
CA LEU A 46 3.82 12.36 -11.55
C LEU A 46 3.40 12.56 -13.00
N LEU A 47 2.58 13.58 -13.21
CA LEU A 47 2.07 14.05 -14.48
C LEU A 47 1.85 15.56 -14.34
N SER A 48 1.86 16.31 -15.43
CA SER A 48 1.78 17.79 -15.40
C SER A 48 0.72 18.32 -14.42
N GLY A 49 1.17 18.96 -13.34
CA GLY A 49 0.27 19.53 -12.32
C GLY A 49 -0.23 18.56 -11.23
N ILE A 50 0.12 17.27 -11.30
CA ILE A 50 -0.21 16.22 -10.34
C ILE A 50 1.08 15.75 -9.65
N TYR A 51 1.14 15.94 -8.34
CA TYR A 51 2.30 15.61 -7.52
C TYR A 51 1.94 14.60 -6.44
N GLU A 52 2.90 13.76 -6.06
CA GLU A 52 2.72 12.80 -4.97
C GLU A 52 2.34 13.50 -3.65
N ALA A 53 1.52 12.80 -2.85
CA ALA A 53 1.22 13.17 -1.48
C ALA A 53 1.90 12.17 -0.54
N ASN A 54 2.98 12.63 0.10
CA ASN A 54 3.87 11.79 0.89
C ASN A 54 3.74 12.11 2.38
N PHE A 55 3.61 11.08 3.20
CA PHE A 55 3.80 11.19 4.63
C PHE A 55 5.28 11.17 4.96
N LYS A 56 5.75 12.22 5.63
CA LYS A 56 7.13 12.33 6.06
C LYS A 56 7.24 12.33 7.58
N LEU A 57 8.13 11.50 8.09
CA LEU A 57 8.57 11.54 9.47
C LEU A 57 9.63 12.61 9.64
N ASN A 58 9.40 13.53 10.57
CA ASN A 58 10.29 14.65 10.89
C ASN A 58 10.73 15.43 9.63
N LYS A 59 9.81 15.56 8.66
CA LYS A 59 10.01 16.25 7.36
C LYS A 59 11.16 15.72 6.50
N THR A 60 11.74 14.58 6.87
CA THR A 60 13.00 14.09 6.30
C THR A 60 12.84 12.72 5.66
N ILE A 61 12.11 11.82 6.31
CA ILE A 61 12.00 10.43 5.88
C ILE A 61 10.61 10.20 5.30
N ASN A 62 10.52 9.85 4.02
CA ASN A 62 9.26 9.38 3.43
C ASN A 62 8.93 8.01 4.03
N ILE A 63 7.79 7.93 4.69
CA ILE A 63 7.32 6.71 5.37
C ILE A 63 6.07 6.13 4.70
N ALA A 64 5.36 6.91 3.90
CA ALA A 64 4.22 6.44 3.12
C ALA A 64 3.83 7.42 2.01
N THR A 65 3.07 6.95 1.02
CA THR A 65 2.55 7.75 -0.09
C THR A 65 1.09 7.39 -0.33
N LEU A 66 0.28 8.34 -0.78
CA LEU A 66 -1.11 8.03 -1.17
C LEU A 66 -1.16 7.11 -2.39
N PRO A 67 -2.15 6.19 -2.44
CA PRO A 67 -2.29 5.27 -3.56
C PRO A 67 -2.56 6.03 -4.85
N LYS A 68 -1.94 5.52 -5.92
CA LYS A 68 -2.14 5.98 -7.30
C LYS A 68 -3.09 5.06 -8.07
N ILE A 69 -3.27 3.86 -7.53
CA ILE A 69 -4.05 2.77 -8.12
C ILE A 69 -5.27 2.53 -7.25
N GLY A 70 -6.43 2.56 -7.88
CA GLY A 70 -7.72 2.27 -7.26
C GLY A 70 -8.32 0.97 -7.79
N TYR A 71 -9.23 0.39 -7.01
CA TYR A 71 -9.88 -0.87 -7.34
C TYR A 71 -11.39 -0.79 -7.11
N HIS A 72 -12.20 -1.12 -8.11
CA HIS A 72 -13.66 -1.17 -7.97
C HIS A 72 -14.29 -2.31 -8.79
N MET A 73 -15.54 -2.66 -8.49
CA MET A 73 -16.32 -3.60 -9.33
C MET A 73 -17.17 -2.84 -10.34
N LEU A 74 -17.20 -3.34 -11.57
CA LEU A 74 -18.08 -2.88 -12.64
C LEU A 74 -18.58 -4.07 -13.45
N ASN A 75 -19.89 -4.32 -13.48
CA ASN A 75 -20.52 -5.42 -14.21
C ASN A 75 -19.90 -6.81 -13.91
N ASP A 76 -19.75 -7.17 -12.63
CA ASP A 76 -19.07 -8.41 -12.17
C ASP A 76 -17.59 -8.54 -12.54
N GLU A 77 -16.96 -7.51 -13.12
CA GLU A 77 -15.53 -7.47 -13.42
C GLU A 77 -14.79 -6.60 -12.41
N LEU A 78 -13.59 -7.03 -12.00
CA LEU A 78 -12.70 -6.22 -11.17
C LEU A 78 -11.97 -5.22 -12.06
N VAL A 79 -12.10 -3.94 -11.74
CA VAL A 79 -11.42 -2.86 -12.47
C VAL A 79 -10.27 -2.33 -11.64
N VAL A 80 -9.07 -2.33 -12.23
CA VAL A 80 -7.89 -1.63 -11.72
C VAL A 80 -7.77 -0.32 -12.47
N ARG A 81 -7.82 0.80 -11.74
CA ARG A 81 -7.71 2.16 -12.30
C ARG A 81 -6.38 2.77 -11.90
N ASN A 82 -5.68 3.36 -12.86
CA ASN A 82 -4.61 4.31 -12.58
C ASN A 82 -5.18 5.72 -12.55
N HIS A 83 -5.15 6.36 -11.38
CA HIS A 83 -5.72 7.70 -11.23
C HIS A 83 -4.86 8.82 -11.84
N ILE A 84 -3.61 8.54 -12.20
CA ILE A 84 -2.72 9.51 -12.85
C ILE A 84 -2.99 9.54 -14.35
N THR A 85 -3.07 8.37 -14.99
CA THR A 85 -3.26 8.26 -16.45
C THR A 85 -4.71 8.08 -16.87
N GLU A 86 -5.61 7.85 -15.90
CA GLU A 86 -7.02 7.48 -16.10
C GLU A 86 -7.22 6.14 -16.84
N GLU A 87 -6.15 5.38 -17.05
CA GLU A 87 -6.23 4.06 -17.66
C GLU A 87 -6.93 3.07 -16.72
N GLU A 88 -7.81 2.25 -17.30
CA GLU A 88 -8.50 1.17 -16.60
C GLU A 88 -8.20 -0.18 -17.25
N ILE A 89 -8.02 -1.19 -16.40
CA ILE A 89 -7.87 -2.57 -16.83
C ILE A 89 -8.93 -3.39 -16.14
N LYS A 90 -9.70 -4.12 -16.95
CA LYS A 90 -10.70 -5.06 -16.49
C LYS A 90 -10.06 -6.42 -16.32
N ILE A 91 -10.16 -6.94 -15.10
CA ILE A 91 -9.69 -8.24 -14.69
C ILE A 91 -10.89 -9.18 -14.69
N PRO A 92 -10.86 -10.27 -15.48
CA PRO A 92 -11.99 -11.20 -15.55
C PRO A 92 -12.30 -11.83 -14.20
N ARG A 93 -13.57 -12.23 -14.07
CA ARG A 93 -14.11 -12.90 -12.89
C ARG A 93 -13.29 -14.10 -12.41
N ASP A 94 -12.64 -14.80 -13.34
CA ASP A 94 -11.81 -15.95 -13.03
C ASP A 94 -10.68 -15.62 -12.04
N PHE A 95 -10.27 -14.35 -11.95
CA PHE A 95 -9.17 -13.87 -11.09
C PHE A 95 -9.62 -13.15 -9.81
N HIS A 96 -10.84 -13.43 -9.32
CA HIS A 96 -11.38 -12.81 -8.08
C HIS A 96 -10.73 -13.31 -6.78
N TYR A 97 -9.75 -14.22 -6.83
CA TYR A 97 -9.02 -14.63 -5.63
C TYR A 97 -7.78 -13.76 -5.47
N LEU A 98 -7.43 -13.43 -4.22
CA LEU A 98 -6.14 -12.82 -3.90
C LEU A 98 -5.31 -13.79 -3.10
N LYS A 99 -4.02 -13.88 -3.45
CA LYS A 99 -3.02 -14.69 -2.76
C LYS A 99 -1.95 -13.78 -2.18
N VAL A 100 -1.54 -14.04 -0.95
CA VAL A 100 -0.36 -13.38 -0.37
C VAL A 100 0.90 -13.93 -1.00
N VAL A 101 1.75 -13.04 -1.49
CA VAL A 101 3.05 -13.34 -2.09
C VAL A 101 4.14 -12.53 -1.40
N ASN A 102 5.33 -13.11 -1.29
CA ASN A 102 6.51 -12.40 -0.82
C ASN A 102 7.13 -11.64 -2.00
N SER A 103 7.29 -10.33 -1.86
CA SER A 103 8.07 -9.52 -2.79
C SER A 103 9.53 -9.89 -2.64
N SER A 104 10.12 -10.43 -3.70
CA SER A 104 11.51 -10.93 -3.73
C SER A 104 12.60 -9.90 -3.41
N SER A 105 12.26 -8.62 -3.19
CA SER A 105 13.24 -7.57 -2.91
C SER A 105 13.38 -7.16 -1.43
N ASN A 106 12.34 -7.24 -0.59
CA ASN A 106 12.35 -6.58 0.75
C ASN A 106 11.61 -7.33 1.88
N ASP A 107 11.39 -8.65 1.81
CA ASP A 107 10.56 -9.39 2.80
C ASP A 107 9.17 -8.75 3.05
N ASP A 108 8.70 -7.97 2.08
CA ASP A 108 7.42 -7.28 2.11
C ASP A 108 6.36 -8.14 1.43
N TYR A 109 5.19 -8.19 2.06
CA TYR A 109 4.09 -9.05 1.63
C TYR A 109 3.04 -8.21 0.91
N GLN A 110 2.63 -8.70 -0.25
CA GLN A 110 1.60 -8.08 -1.08
C GLN A 110 0.55 -9.12 -1.45
N LEU A 111 -0.61 -8.65 -1.91
CA LEU A 111 -1.65 -9.49 -2.48
C LEU A 111 -1.56 -9.47 -4.00
N THR A 112 -1.66 -10.63 -4.65
CA THR A 112 -1.78 -10.73 -6.11
C THR A 112 -3.08 -11.40 -6.51
N PHE A 113 -3.71 -10.93 -7.57
CA PHE A 113 -4.90 -11.57 -8.15
C PHE A 113 -4.53 -12.92 -8.75
N CYS A 114 -5.36 -13.94 -8.51
CA CYS A 114 -5.14 -15.29 -8.96
C CYS A 114 -6.46 -15.97 -9.29
N ASN A 115 -6.39 -17.02 -10.10
CA ASN A 115 -7.55 -17.83 -10.41
C ASN A 115 -7.86 -18.86 -9.31
N PHE A 116 -8.96 -19.59 -9.44
CA PHE A 116 -9.36 -20.61 -8.47
C PHE A 116 -8.31 -21.74 -8.29
N LEU A 117 -7.48 -21.99 -9.31
CA LEU A 117 -6.36 -22.95 -9.24
C LEU A 117 -5.17 -22.38 -8.45
N GLY A 118 -5.15 -21.08 -8.21
CA GLY A 118 -4.06 -20.37 -7.54
C GLY A 118 -2.96 -19.89 -8.49
N ASN A 119 -3.19 -19.97 -9.81
CA ASN A 119 -2.28 -19.38 -10.80
C ASN A 119 -2.41 -17.87 -10.73
N GLU A 120 -1.27 -17.20 -10.72
CA GLU A 120 -1.21 -15.75 -10.53
C GLU A 120 -1.55 -15.07 -11.86
N PHE A 121 -2.29 -13.95 -11.81
CA PHE A 121 -2.74 -13.24 -13.00
C PHE A 121 -1.57 -12.90 -13.95
N PHE A 122 -0.39 -12.64 -13.41
CA PHE A 122 0.79 -12.33 -14.20
C PHE A 122 1.40 -13.54 -14.94
N GLU A 123 1.16 -14.78 -14.48
CA GLU A 123 1.63 -15.97 -15.19
C GLU A 123 0.90 -16.07 -16.54
N HIS A 124 -0.39 -15.74 -16.54
CA HIS A 124 -1.23 -15.73 -17.73
C HIS A 124 -0.91 -14.57 -18.67
N LYS A 125 -0.52 -13.40 -18.14
CA LYS A 125 -0.05 -12.24 -18.93
C LYS A 125 1.11 -12.58 -19.90
N LYS A 126 1.98 -13.53 -19.57
CA LYS A 126 3.07 -13.93 -20.48
C LYS A 126 2.56 -14.60 -21.75
N TYR A 127 1.36 -15.18 -21.70
CA TYR A 127 0.80 -16.02 -22.76
C TYR A 127 -0.46 -15.44 -23.38
N ASP A 128 -1.13 -14.49 -22.71
CA ASP A 128 -2.29 -13.77 -23.20
C ASP A 128 -1.92 -12.33 -23.61
N SER A 129 -2.10 -12.01 -24.89
CA SER A 129 -1.77 -10.70 -25.46
C SER A 129 -2.58 -9.56 -24.84
N GLN A 130 -3.80 -9.84 -24.35
CA GLN A 130 -4.66 -8.84 -23.71
C GLN A 130 -4.02 -8.25 -22.46
N TYR A 131 -3.25 -9.04 -21.71
CA TYR A 131 -2.65 -8.59 -20.45
C TYR A 131 -1.17 -8.24 -20.59
N SER A 132 -0.54 -8.54 -21.74
CA SER A 132 0.90 -8.37 -22.01
C SER A 132 1.44 -6.94 -21.77
N GLY A 133 0.59 -5.91 -21.81
CA GLY A 133 0.94 -4.50 -21.55
C GLY A 133 0.81 -4.03 -20.09
N VAL A 134 0.10 -4.75 -19.21
CA VAL A 134 -0.24 -4.32 -17.84
C VAL A 134 0.98 -4.08 -16.94
N SER A 135 1.15 -2.87 -16.38
CA SER A 135 2.29 -2.53 -15.49
C SER A 135 2.42 -3.49 -14.30
N GLY A 136 3.63 -3.60 -13.74
CA GLY A 136 3.90 -4.41 -12.56
C GLY A 136 3.11 -3.96 -11.34
N GLU A 137 2.88 -2.66 -11.20
CA GLU A 137 2.17 -2.05 -10.07
C GLU A 137 0.70 -2.49 -9.97
N TYR A 138 0.05 -2.74 -11.11
CA TYR A 138 -1.36 -3.17 -11.16
C TYR A 138 -1.55 -4.62 -10.70
N LYS A 139 -0.47 -5.40 -10.55
CA LYS A 139 -0.50 -6.83 -10.19
C LYS A 139 -0.60 -7.06 -8.69
N PHE A 140 -0.24 -6.04 -7.92
CA PHE A 140 -0.05 -6.15 -6.49
C PHE A 140 -0.92 -5.12 -5.78
N VAL A 141 -1.55 -5.58 -4.70
CA VAL A 141 -2.24 -4.72 -3.76
C VAL A 141 -1.46 -4.76 -2.46
N ASP A 142 -0.97 -3.59 -2.03
CA ASP A 142 -0.35 -3.47 -0.71
C ASP A 142 -1.43 -3.56 0.37
N PHE A 143 -1.07 -4.08 1.55
CA PHE A 143 -1.99 -4.14 2.68
C PHE A 143 -2.41 -2.74 3.20
N GLY A 144 -1.62 -1.70 2.96
CA GLY A 144 -1.98 -0.30 3.22
C GLY A 144 -3.16 0.17 2.37
N SER A 145 -3.30 -0.36 1.15
CA SER A 145 -4.42 -0.06 0.24
C SER A 145 -5.73 -0.77 0.61
N VAL A 146 -5.77 -1.50 1.73
CA VAL A 146 -6.97 -2.21 2.20
C VAL A 146 -7.63 -1.43 3.32
N LYS A 147 -8.86 -0.96 3.10
CA LYS A 147 -9.73 -0.41 4.13
C LYS A 147 -10.14 -1.53 5.08
N LYS A 148 -9.56 -1.55 6.27
CA LYS A 148 -9.79 -2.63 7.23
C LYS A 148 -11.09 -2.39 7.97
N THR A 149 -12.00 -3.36 7.90
CA THR A 149 -13.19 -3.39 8.76
C THR A 149 -12.87 -3.99 10.13
N HIS A 150 -11.78 -4.75 10.24
CA HIS A 150 -11.34 -5.43 11.45
C HIS A 150 -9.80 -5.46 11.54
N ASN A 151 -9.24 -5.45 12.75
CA ASN A 151 -7.80 -5.53 13.01
C ASN A 151 -7.25 -6.92 12.64
N LEU A 152 -6.97 -7.12 11.35
CA LEU A 152 -6.51 -8.40 10.86
C LEU A 152 -5.00 -8.47 10.75
N LYS A 153 -4.48 -9.52 11.36
CA LYS A 153 -3.08 -9.88 11.35
C LYS A 153 -2.77 -10.69 10.10
N PHE A 154 -2.96 -10.09 8.91
CA PHE A 154 -2.60 -10.72 7.61
C PHE A 154 -1.19 -11.34 7.64
N LYS A 155 -0.28 -10.71 8.40
CA LYS A 155 1.09 -11.17 8.63
C LYS A 155 1.22 -12.43 9.50
N GLU A 156 0.30 -12.73 10.40
CA GLU A 156 0.29 -14.02 11.12
C GLU A 156 -0.07 -15.19 10.21
N TYR A 157 -0.75 -14.90 9.09
CA TYR A 157 -1.12 -15.92 8.12
C TYR A 157 -0.07 -16.13 7.03
N VAL A 158 0.93 -15.26 6.92
CA VAL A 158 1.98 -15.29 5.89
C VAL A 158 2.64 -16.67 5.75
N GLY A 159 2.84 -17.40 6.84
CA GLY A 159 3.39 -18.78 6.81
C GLY A 159 2.48 -19.83 6.16
N HIS A 160 1.23 -19.48 5.84
CA HIS A 160 0.22 -20.35 5.25
C HIS A 160 -0.25 -19.89 3.86
N ALA A 161 0.32 -18.81 3.30
CA ALA A 161 -0.07 -18.21 2.01
C ALA A 161 -1.60 -18.07 1.85
N PRO A 162 -2.27 -17.30 2.72
CA PRO A 162 -3.72 -17.25 2.78
C PRO A 162 -4.27 -16.73 1.47
N LYS A 163 -5.44 -17.27 1.11
CA LYS A 163 -6.24 -16.81 -0.02
C LYS A 163 -7.44 -16.03 0.49
N PHE A 164 -7.79 -14.98 -0.25
CA PHE A 164 -8.96 -14.16 0.00
C PHE A 164 -9.86 -14.20 -1.22
N PHE A 165 -11.16 -14.12 -0.99
CA PHE A 165 -12.14 -13.98 -2.04
C PHE A 165 -12.56 -12.51 -2.13
N ALA A 166 -12.35 -11.89 -3.28
CA ALA A 166 -12.89 -10.58 -3.59
C ALA A 166 -14.30 -10.73 -4.14
N ALA A 167 -15.21 -9.92 -3.62
CA ALA A 167 -16.60 -9.88 -4.06
C ALA A 167 -17.09 -8.45 -4.14
N GLU A 168 -18.11 -8.25 -4.95
CA GLU A 168 -18.86 -7.00 -5.01
C GLU A 168 -19.45 -6.67 -3.63
N GLY A 169 -19.22 -5.43 -3.20
CA GLY A 169 -19.79 -4.80 -2.02
C GLY A 169 -20.94 -3.85 -2.37
N PRO A 170 -21.49 -3.15 -1.37
CA PRO A 170 -22.55 -2.18 -1.59
C PRO A 170 -22.04 -0.98 -2.42
N ILE A 171 -22.96 -0.37 -3.17
CA ILE A 171 -22.78 0.99 -3.70
C ILE A 171 -23.25 1.97 -2.62
N GLU A 172 -22.38 2.91 -2.25
CA GLU A 172 -22.77 4.01 -1.37
C GLU A 172 -23.54 5.09 -2.16
N PRO A 173 -24.48 5.82 -1.53
CA PRO A 173 -25.17 6.92 -2.17
C PRO A 173 -24.20 7.95 -2.76
N GLY A 174 -24.35 8.26 -4.05
CA GLY A 174 -23.49 9.23 -4.74
C GLY A 174 -22.27 8.62 -5.44
N SER A 175 -22.02 7.31 -5.28
CA SER A 175 -21.04 6.59 -6.08
C SER A 175 -21.69 5.94 -7.30
N GLN A 176 -20.88 5.72 -8.35
CA GLN A 176 -21.24 4.94 -9.53
C GLN A 176 -20.61 3.55 -9.53
N ASN A 177 -19.73 3.27 -8.55
CA ASN A 177 -18.89 2.08 -8.53
C ASN A 177 -19.13 1.27 -7.26
N HIS A 178 -19.08 -0.05 -7.40
CA HIS A 178 -19.16 -0.95 -6.26
C HIS A 178 -17.80 -1.09 -5.57
N VAL A 179 -17.83 -1.13 -4.24
CA VAL A 179 -16.65 -1.49 -3.43
C VAL A 179 -16.25 -2.95 -3.72
N ILE A 180 -14.96 -3.26 -3.65
CA ILE A 180 -14.49 -4.65 -3.64
C ILE A 180 -14.27 -5.09 -2.19
N ASP A 181 -15.18 -5.91 -1.67
CA ASP A 181 -15.05 -6.48 -0.34
C ASP A 181 -14.19 -7.74 -0.36
N LEU A 182 -13.26 -7.83 0.58
CA LEU A 182 -12.39 -8.97 0.77
C LEU A 182 -12.94 -9.88 1.87
N PHE A 183 -12.93 -11.19 1.62
CA PHE A 183 -13.37 -12.20 2.57
C PHE A 183 -12.32 -13.26 2.78
N ARG A 184 -12.19 -13.74 4.02
CA ARG A 184 -11.36 -14.92 4.31
C ARG A 184 -11.93 -16.12 3.55
N LEU A 185 -11.07 -16.85 2.84
CA LEU A 185 -11.46 -18.13 2.26
C LEU A 185 -11.54 -19.19 3.37
N VAL A 186 -12.67 -19.87 3.48
CA VAL A 186 -12.87 -21.03 4.37
C VAL A 186 -13.19 -22.26 3.52
N LYS A 187 -13.10 -23.46 4.11
CA LYS A 187 -13.28 -24.75 3.41
C LYS A 187 -14.54 -24.81 2.53
N ASP A 188 -15.61 -24.16 3.00
CA ASP A 188 -16.93 -24.21 2.36
C ASP A 188 -17.35 -22.87 1.70
N GLY A 189 -16.38 -21.99 1.40
CA GLY A 189 -16.60 -20.77 0.61
C GLY A 189 -16.19 -19.47 1.31
N LYS A 190 -17.10 -18.50 1.32
CA LYS A 190 -16.87 -17.12 1.80
C LYS A 190 -17.00 -17.05 3.32
N GLY A 191 -15.89 -16.78 4.00
CA GLY A 191 -15.84 -16.56 5.45
C GLY A 191 -16.16 -15.12 5.84
N SER A 192 -15.62 -14.67 6.98
CA SER A 192 -15.80 -13.30 7.48
C SER A 192 -15.16 -12.25 6.55
N LYS A 193 -15.80 -11.08 6.42
CA LYS A 193 -15.21 -9.90 5.76
C LYS A 193 -13.94 -9.49 6.48
N VAL A 194 -12.89 -9.25 5.71
CA VAL A 194 -11.57 -8.87 6.21
C VAL A 194 -11.18 -7.43 5.87
N GLY A 195 -11.82 -6.85 4.88
CA GLY A 195 -11.58 -5.48 4.47
C GLY A 195 -12.27 -5.18 3.16
N ALA A 196 -11.92 -4.04 2.59
CA ALA A 196 -12.27 -3.66 1.24
C ALA A 196 -11.04 -3.07 0.54
N LEU A 197 -10.91 -3.28 -0.77
CA LEU A 197 -9.89 -2.58 -1.54
C LEU A 197 -10.25 -1.09 -1.63
N ALA A 198 -9.24 -0.22 -1.63
CA ALA A 198 -9.45 1.21 -1.76
C ALA A 198 -9.50 1.64 -3.24
N ASP A 199 -10.47 2.47 -3.58
CA ASP A 199 -10.50 3.33 -4.77
C ASP A 199 -10.40 4.80 -4.29
N GLU A 200 -9.20 5.17 -3.86
CA GLU A 200 -8.88 6.48 -3.29
C GLU A 200 -7.71 7.08 -4.04
N PHE A 201 -7.76 8.40 -4.26
CA PHE A 201 -6.68 9.13 -4.90
C PHE A 201 -6.46 10.45 -4.19
N GLY A 202 -5.23 10.72 -3.77
CA GLY A 202 -4.88 12.04 -3.26
C GLY A 202 -3.55 12.52 -3.82
N TYR A 203 -3.51 13.79 -4.18
CA TYR A 203 -2.37 14.42 -4.83
C TYR A 203 -2.27 15.89 -4.48
N PHE A 204 -1.07 16.45 -4.60
CA PHE A 204 -0.86 17.89 -4.54
C PHE A 204 -0.91 18.50 -5.93
N ASP A 205 -1.54 19.66 -6.06
CA ASP A 205 -1.47 20.44 -7.29
C ASP A 205 -0.22 21.36 -7.34
N ASP A 206 -0.09 22.12 -8.43
CA ASP A 206 0.96 23.13 -8.61
C ASP A 206 0.90 24.26 -7.56
N GLN A 207 -0.27 24.50 -6.97
CA GLN A 207 -0.52 25.50 -5.92
C GLN A 207 -0.33 24.95 -4.49
N ASN A 208 0.19 23.73 -4.33
CA ASN A 208 0.35 23.04 -3.05
C ASN A 208 -0.96 22.77 -2.30
N LYS A 209 -2.08 22.67 -3.01
CA LYS A 209 -3.36 22.23 -2.43
C LYS A 209 -3.46 20.72 -2.52
N LEU A 210 -3.91 20.09 -1.44
CA LEU A 210 -4.15 18.66 -1.39
C LEU A 210 -5.57 18.38 -1.90
N HIS A 211 -5.65 17.67 -3.02
CA HIS A 211 -6.90 17.11 -3.54
C HIS A 211 -7.02 15.68 -3.08
N TYR A 212 -8.21 15.26 -2.66
CA TYR A 212 -8.48 13.88 -2.30
C TYR A 212 -9.87 13.42 -2.75
N TYR A 213 -9.90 12.22 -3.30
CA TYR A 213 -11.06 11.53 -3.84
C TYR A 213 -11.24 10.19 -3.13
N ASN A 214 -12.49 9.84 -2.85
CA ASN A 214 -12.89 8.52 -2.42
C ASN A 214 -14.02 8.04 -3.34
N TYR A 215 -13.64 7.39 -4.44
CA TYR A 215 -14.55 7.07 -5.54
C TYR A 215 -15.63 6.05 -5.16
N HIS A 216 -15.43 5.31 -4.06
CA HIS A 216 -16.47 4.48 -3.46
C HIS A 216 -17.58 5.27 -2.76
N LYS A 217 -17.35 6.54 -2.42
CA LYS A 217 -18.33 7.41 -1.76
C LYS A 217 -18.87 8.51 -2.67
N SER A 218 -18.01 9.13 -3.47
CA SER A 218 -18.37 10.25 -4.34
C SER A 218 -17.41 10.37 -5.52
N ALA A 219 -17.92 10.87 -6.65
CA ALA A 219 -17.12 11.26 -7.80
C ALA A 219 -16.43 12.63 -7.63
N GLU A 220 -16.86 13.42 -6.65
CA GLU A 220 -16.33 14.77 -6.41
C GLU A 220 -15.10 14.75 -5.50
N SER A 221 -14.13 15.59 -5.86
CA SER A 221 -12.95 15.86 -5.05
C SER A 221 -13.28 16.80 -3.90
N ASN A 222 -12.48 16.71 -2.86
CA ASN A 222 -12.42 17.74 -1.85
C ASN A 222 -10.99 18.26 -1.72
N ILE A 223 -10.88 19.56 -1.44
CA ILE A 223 -9.60 20.24 -1.24
C ILE A 223 -9.38 20.41 0.26
N TYR A 224 -8.21 19.97 0.73
CA TYR A 224 -7.85 20.00 2.14
C TYR A 224 -6.61 20.87 2.39
N ASN A 225 -6.57 21.47 3.58
CA ASN A 225 -5.32 22.01 4.11
C ASN A 225 -4.52 20.85 4.75
N PRO A 226 -3.34 20.48 4.22
CA PRO A 226 -2.55 19.37 4.76
C PRO A 226 -2.16 19.56 6.24
N GLU A 227 -2.05 20.80 6.73
CA GLU A 227 -1.73 21.10 8.13
C GLU A 227 -2.84 20.70 9.12
N ASN A 228 -4.06 20.48 8.62
CA ASN A 228 -5.21 20.15 9.46
C ASN A 228 -5.35 18.63 9.71
N PHE A 229 -4.50 17.79 9.12
CA PHE A 229 -4.54 16.36 9.36
C PHE A 229 -3.90 16.02 10.70
N SER A 230 -4.66 15.39 11.59
CA SER A 230 -4.06 14.70 12.74
C SER A 230 -3.52 13.37 12.24
N VAL A 231 -2.19 13.29 12.10
CA VAL A 231 -1.53 12.05 11.73
C VAL A 231 -1.10 11.33 12.99
N LYS A 232 -1.62 10.12 13.18
CA LYS A 232 -1.26 9.26 14.31
C LYS A 232 -0.48 8.06 13.80
N MET A 233 0.70 7.85 14.39
CA MET A 233 1.39 6.57 14.33
C MET A 233 0.84 5.67 15.43
N ILE A 234 0.11 4.63 15.04
CA ILE A 234 -0.42 3.65 15.99
C ILE A 234 0.54 2.48 16.06
N ASN A 235 1.17 2.29 17.23
CA ASN A 235 1.94 1.09 17.56
C ASN A 235 0.97 -0.04 17.93
N VAL A 236 1.14 -1.21 17.32
CA VAL A 236 0.36 -2.41 17.64
C VAL A 236 1.34 -3.49 18.14
N ASP A 237 1.75 -3.37 19.40
CA ASP A 237 2.78 -4.23 20.06
C ASP A 237 2.25 -5.68 20.30
N VAL A 238 3.01 -6.76 20.58
CA VAL A 238 4.11 -6.86 21.57
C VAL A 238 5.14 -8.02 21.40
N SER A 239 5.17 -8.79 20.31
CA SER A 239 6.05 -9.99 20.26
C SER A 239 7.08 -10.07 19.14
N LYS A 240 6.98 -9.28 18.06
CA LYS A 240 7.95 -9.27 16.96
C LYS A 240 7.93 -7.89 16.27
N ILE A 241 9.04 -7.18 16.39
CA ILE A 241 9.56 -6.05 15.59
C ILE A 241 8.49 -5.24 14.82
N ASP A 242 8.11 -4.12 15.45
CA ASP A 242 8.03 -2.77 14.89
C ASP A 242 7.33 -2.60 13.52
N LYS A 243 5.99 -2.60 13.48
CA LYS A 243 5.25 -2.02 12.35
C LYS A 243 4.10 -1.13 12.81
N PHE A 244 4.16 0.13 12.40
CA PHE A 244 3.16 1.16 12.70
C PHE A 244 2.10 1.25 11.61
N TYR A 245 0.89 1.69 11.97
CA TYR A 245 -0.09 2.18 11.01
C TYR A 245 -0.10 3.71 11.04
N LEU A 246 -0.14 4.31 9.86
CA LEU A 246 -0.41 5.73 9.70
C LEU A 246 -1.89 5.90 9.43
N ILE A 247 -2.57 6.56 10.35
CA ILE A 247 -3.92 7.05 10.14
C ILE A 247 -3.81 8.57 10.11
N ALA A 248 -4.20 9.15 8.98
CA ALA A 248 -4.35 10.59 8.84
C ALA A 248 -5.85 10.91 8.81
N GLU A 249 -6.29 11.69 9.79
CA GLU A 249 -7.69 12.06 9.98
C GLU A 249 -7.89 13.57 9.87
N GLN A 250 -8.89 13.97 9.10
CA GLN A 250 -9.42 15.34 9.09
C GLN A 250 -10.95 15.26 8.94
N GLY A 251 -11.69 15.55 10.02
CA GLY A 251 -13.14 15.32 10.05
C GLY A 251 -13.47 13.82 10.00
N ASP A 252 -14.37 13.42 9.10
CA ASP A 252 -14.83 12.02 8.95
C ASP A 252 -13.98 11.18 7.96
N ILE A 253 -12.79 11.66 7.63
CA ILE A 253 -11.95 11.06 6.58
C ILE A 253 -10.79 10.33 7.23
N ILE A 254 -10.59 9.09 6.79
CA ILE A 254 -9.45 8.26 7.12
C ILE A 254 -8.74 7.98 5.80
N ILE A 255 -7.48 8.43 5.70
CA ILE A 255 -6.67 8.14 4.52
C ILE A 255 -5.90 6.82 4.71
N HIS A 256 -5.82 6.03 3.64
CA HIS A 256 -5.17 4.73 3.61
C HIS A 256 -3.87 4.79 2.77
N PRO A 257 -2.75 5.24 3.35
CA PRO A 257 -1.52 5.37 2.60
C PRO A 257 -0.84 4.01 2.35
N ILE A 258 -0.06 3.94 1.28
CA ILE A 258 0.86 2.86 0.98
C ILE A 258 2.15 3.12 1.74
N LEU A 259 2.50 2.24 2.67
CA LEU A 259 3.72 2.38 3.46
C LEU A 259 4.95 2.19 2.57
N GLU A 260 5.92 3.08 2.71
CA GLU A 260 7.20 3.00 2.01
C GLU A 260 8.33 2.77 3.03
N ASN A 261 9.29 1.92 2.69
CA ASN A 261 10.50 1.68 3.49
C ASN A 261 10.26 1.15 4.91
N LEU A 262 9.58 0.02 5.03
CA LEU A 262 9.38 -0.64 6.33
C LEU A 262 10.61 -1.41 6.86
N ASP A 263 11.71 -1.48 6.11
CA ASP A 263 13.00 -2.05 6.58
C ASP A 263 13.80 -1.08 7.47
N ILE A 264 13.19 0.01 7.94
CA ILE A 264 13.78 0.97 8.89
C ILE A 264 13.40 0.64 10.34
N PHE A 265 12.59 -0.41 10.56
CA PHE A 265 11.99 -0.75 11.84
C PHE A 265 12.35 -2.17 12.27
#